data_AF-A0A7T4TYJ9-F1
#
_entry.id   AF-A0A7T4TYJ9-F1
#
_cell.length_a   1.000
_cell.length_b   1.000
_cell.length_c   1.000
_cell.angle_alpha   90.00
_cell.angle_beta   90.00
_cell.angle_gamma   90.00
#
_symmetry.space_group_name_H-M   'P 1'
#
loop_
_entity.id
_entity.type
_entity.pdbx_description
1 polymer ?
#
loop_
_entity_poly.entity_id
_entity_poly.type
_entity_poly.pdbx_seq_one_letter_code
_entity_poly.pdbx_strand_id
1 'polypeptide(L)'
;MAEQLDRLLSAGTAPNVSVGVVPTRLRRPRMPVEGFWIFDAAQVNVELISGHLTITQPSEVKAYVDAFATLDDMAVYGDRAQALITRARDALL
;
A
#
# COMPACT_ATOMS: atom_id res chain seq x y z
N MET A 1 -16.66 -7.77 7.48
CA MET A 1 -15.71 -7.50 6.38
C MET A 1 -16.14 -6.30 5.53
N ALA A 2 -17.41 -6.17 5.11
CA ALA A 2 -17.89 -5.00 4.36
C ALA A 2 -17.57 -3.65 5.05
N GLU A 3 -17.75 -3.56 6.37
CA GLU A 3 -17.42 -2.35 7.16
C GLU A 3 -15.94 -1.92 7.09
N GLN A 4 -15.02 -2.88 6.89
CA GLN A 4 -13.59 -2.55 6.72
C GLN A 4 -13.35 -1.86 5.38
N LEU A 5 -14.07 -2.29 4.34
CA LEU A 5 -14.01 -1.67 3.01
C LEU A 5 -14.71 -0.31 3.01
N ASP A 6 -15.78 -0.13 3.79
CA ASP A 6 -16.40 1.18 4.04
C ASP A 6 -15.42 2.17 4.69
N ARG A 7 -14.61 1.70 5.66
CA ARG A 7 -13.55 2.54 6.24
C ARG A 7 -12.48 2.93 5.22
N LEU A 8 -12.06 2.02 4.34
CA LEU A 8 -11.09 2.35 3.28
C LEU A 8 -11.66 3.40 2.30
N LEU A 9 -12.93 3.26 1.90
CA LEU A 9 -13.61 4.23 1.05
C LEU A 9 -13.68 5.61 1.72
N SER A 10 -14.06 5.65 3.01
CA SER A 10 -14.10 6.90 3.77
C SER A 10 -12.72 7.54 3.92
N ALA A 11 -11.69 6.77 4.24
CA ALA A 11 -10.32 7.29 4.41
C ALA A 11 -9.76 7.89 3.11
N GLY A 12 -10.08 7.30 1.95
CA GLY A 12 -9.67 7.80 0.64
C GLY A 12 -10.25 9.16 0.25
N THR A 13 -11.20 9.71 1.02
CA THR A 13 -11.76 11.05 0.77
C THR A 13 -10.91 12.18 1.37
N ALA A 14 -9.98 11.87 2.27
CA ALA A 14 -9.13 12.86 2.90
C ALA A 14 -8.07 13.39 1.91
N PRO A 15 -7.81 14.72 1.86
CA PRO A 15 -6.94 15.33 0.85
C PRO A 15 -5.46 14.92 0.96
N ASN A 16 -5.06 14.40 2.12
CA ASN A 16 -3.72 13.91 2.41
C ASN A 16 -3.60 12.38 2.36
N VAL A 17 -4.62 11.68 1.84
CA VAL A 17 -4.64 10.22 1.74
C VAL A 17 -4.81 9.82 0.28
N SER A 18 -3.98 8.89 -0.17
CA SER A 18 -4.16 8.18 -1.43
C SER A 18 -4.26 6.68 -1.16
N VAL A 19 -5.27 6.03 -1.73
CA VAL A 19 -5.48 4.58 -1.60
C VAL A 19 -5.31 3.94 -2.98
N GLY A 20 -4.30 3.09 -3.09
CA GLY A 20 -4.01 2.30 -4.28
C GLY A 20 -4.44 0.84 -4.13
N VAL A 21 -4.91 0.23 -5.21
CA VAL A 21 -5.24 -1.21 -5.26
C VAL A 21 -4.36 -1.89 -6.29
N VAL A 22 -3.56 -2.88 -5.87
CA VAL A 22 -2.78 -3.74 -6.77
C VAL A 22 -3.61 -4.97 -7.17
N PRO A 23 -4.10 -5.07 -8.42
CA PRO A 23 -4.97 -6.17 -8.84
C PRO A 23 -4.28 -7.54 -8.77
N THR A 24 -5.02 -8.58 -8.37
CA THR A 24 -4.49 -9.94 -8.14
C THR A 24 -4.05 -10.68 -9.41
N ARG A 25 -4.49 -10.25 -10.59
CA ARG A 25 -4.21 -10.96 -11.87
C ARG A 25 -2.86 -10.61 -12.50
N LEU A 26 -2.13 -9.64 -11.94
CA LEU A 26 -0.83 -9.25 -12.46
C LEU A 26 0.27 -10.10 -11.82
N ARG A 27 1.21 -10.63 -12.63
CA ARG A 27 2.45 -11.21 -12.10
C ARG A 27 3.19 -10.09 -11.36
N ARG A 28 3.44 -10.28 -10.06
CA ARG A 28 4.18 -9.31 -9.23
C ARG A 28 5.68 -9.56 -9.41
N PRO A 29 6.43 -8.63 -10.01
CA PRO A 29 7.88 -8.77 -10.18
C PRO A 29 8.62 -8.63 -8.84
N ARG A 30 8.01 -7.93 -7.87
CA ARG A 30 8.50 -7.80 -6.48
C ARG A 30 7.33 -7.91 -5.51
N MET A 31 7.54 -8.67 -4.44
CA MET A 31 6.66 -8.76 -3.28
C MET A 31 7.56 -8.70 -2.05
N PRO A 32 7.60 -7.56 -1.34
CA PRO A 32 8.17 -7.50 0.00
C PRO A 32 7.54 -8.60 0.85
N VAL A 33 8.36 -9.33 1.60
CA VAL A 33 7.86 -10.39 2.50
C VAL A 33 7.24 -9.75 3.75
N GLU A 34 7.72 -8.55 4.09
CA GLU A 34 7.34 -7.76 5.25
C GLU A 34 6.58 -6.48 4.85
N GLY A 35 5.74 -6.00 5.77
CA GLY A 35 5.14 -4.67 5.66
C GLY A 35 6.17 -3.59 6.03
N PHE A 36 6.13 -2.47 5.31
CA PHE A 36 7.00 -1.32 5.60
C PHE A 36 6.29 0.01 5.36
N TRP A 37 6.83 1.07 5.98
CA TRP A 37 6.39 2.46 5.81
C TRP A 37 7.58 3.35 5.51
N ILE A 38 7.43 4.25 4.54
CA ILE A 38 8.45 5.25 4.18
C ILE A 38 7.98 6.60 4.72
N PHE A 39 8.89 7.32 5.40
CA PHE A 39 8.69 8.68 5.88
C PHE A 39 9.66 9.61 5.16
N ASP A 40 9.10 10.55 4.38
CA ASP A 40 9.82 11.63 3.69
C ASP A 40 11.04 11.19 2.84
N ALA A 41 11.05 9.94 2.37
CA ALA A 41 12.21 9.31 1.72
C ALA A 41 13.52 9.44 2.54
N ALA A 42 13.41 9.59 3.86
CA ALA A 42 14.52 9.75 4.80
C ALA A 42 14.60 8.60 5.82
N GLN A 43 13.46 7.93 6.07
CA GLN A 43 13.38 6.82 7.00
C GLN A 43 12.42 5.75 6.47
N VAL A 44 12.75 4.49 6.74
CA VAL A 44 11.87 3.35 6.53
C VAL A 44 11.71 2.58 7.83
N ASN A 45 10.48 2.26 8.19
CA ASN A 45 10.20 1.32 9.28
C ASN A 45 9.71 -0.01 8.70
N VAL A 46 10.24 -1.11 9.22
CA VAL A 46 9.85 -2.47 8.84
C VAL A 46 9.43 -3.23 10.09
N GLU A 47 8.27 -3.86 10.05
CA GLU A 47 7.78 -4.69 11.16
C GLU A 47 8.09 -6.17 10.88
N LEU A 48 8.81 -6.79 11.80
CA LEU A 48 9.17 -8.20 11.79
C LEU A 48 8.43 -8.92 12.93
N ILE A 49 8.37 -10.25 12.87
CA ILE A 49 7.69 -11.06 13.90
C ILE A 49 8.25 -10.78 15.32
N SER A 50 9.57 -10.56 15.42
CA SER A 50 10.26 -10.41 16.71
C SER A 50 10.61 -8.98 17.09
N GLY A 51 10.32 -7.99 16.23
CA GLY A 51 10.73 -6.61 16.48
C GLY A 51 10.53 -5.69 15.28
N HIS A 52 11.13 -4.50 15.34
CA HIS A 52 11.04 -3.50 14.27
C HIS A 52 12.43 -3.03 13.83
N LEU A 53 12.57 -2.68 12.56
CA LEU A 53 13.75 -2.00 12.04
C LEU A 53 13.41 -0.53 11.76
N THR A 54 14.33 0.37 12.14
CA THR A 54 14.33 1.77 11.73
C THR A 54 15.54 1.97 10.83
N ILE A 55 15.29 2.18 9.54
CA ILE A 55 16.31 2.28 8.50
C ILE A 55 16.42 3.75 8.10
N THR A 56 17.61 4.34 8.25
CA THR A 56 17.91 5.73 7.84
C THR A 56 19.12 5.83 6.92
N GLN A 57 19.80 4.71 6.63
CA GLN A 57 20.91 4.69 5.69
C GLN A 57 20.38 4.98 4.26
N PRO A 58 20.86 6.03 3.56
CA PRO A 58 20.23 6.50 2.31
C PRO A 58 20.13 5.44 1.21
N SER A 59 21.14 4.58 1.07
CA SER A 59 21.13 3.49 0.08
C SER A 59 20.07 2.43 0.38
N GLU A 60 19.82 2.15 1.65
CA GLU A 60 18.79 1.19 2.06
C GLU A 60 17.41 1.81 1.93
N VAL A 61 17.22 3.05 2.36
CA VAL A 61 15.97 3.81 2.15
C VAL A 61 15.61 3.84 0.66
N LYS A 62 16.59 4.11 -0.22
CA LYS A 62 16.38 4.07 -1.67
C LYS A 62 15.88 2.70 -2.16
N ALA A 63 16.40 1.60 -1.62
CA ALA A 63 15.97 0.26 -2.05
C ALA A 63 14.47 0.02 -1.75
N TYR A 64 13.96 0.51 -0.62
CA TYR A 64 12.54 0.43 -0.28
C TYR A 64 11.69 1.39 -1.09
N VAL A 65 12.17 2.61 -1.36
CA VAL A 65 11.50 3.56 -2.28
C VAL A 65 11.34 2.94 -3.67
N ASP A 66 12.39 2.34 -4.23
CA ASP A 66 12.34 1.70 -5.53
C ASP A 66 11.40 0.47 -5.54
N ALA A 67 11.35 -0.28 -4.43
CA ALA A 67 10.40 -1.38 -4.26
C ALA A 67 8.95 -0.88 -4.19
N PHE A 68 8.69 0.19 -3.46
CA PHE A 68 7.37 0.83 -3.39
C PHE A 68 6.94 1.35 -4.76
N ALA A 69 7.83 2.04 -5.49
CA ALA A 69 7.55 2.54 -6.84
C ALA A 69 7.15 1.40 -7.80
N THR A 70 7.74 0.22 -7.66
CA THR A 70 7.34 -0.96 -8.46
C THR A 70 5.90 -1.40 -8.15
N LEU A 71 5.46 -1.32 -6.89
CA LEU A 71 4.08 -1.65 -6.51
C LEU A 71 3.10 -0.55 -6.92
N ASP A 72 3.52 0.71 -6.80
CA ASP A 72 2.78 1.90 -7.21
C ASP A 72 2.43 1.87 -8.70
N ASP A 73 3.41 1.51 -9.54
CA ASP A 73 3.25 1.41 -11.00
C ASP A 73 2.24 0.30 -11.41
N MET A 74 2.02 -0.69 -10.54
CA MET A 74 1.02 -1.75 -10.73
C MET A 74 -0.35 -1.42 -10.13
N ALA A 75 -0.42 -0.40 -9.27
CA ALA A 75 -1.63 -0.04 -8.57
C ALA A 75 -2.56 0.79 -9.46
N VAL A 76 -3.85 0.69 -9.22
CA VAL A 76 -4.82 1.67 -9.69
C VAL A 76 -5.23 2.58 -8.54
N TYR A 77 -5.49 3.85 -8.85
CA TYR A 77 -5.82 4.91 -7.91
C TYR A 77 -7.14 5.60 -8.27
N GLY A 78 -7.60 6.48 -7.39
CA GLY A 78 -8.80 7.31 -7.58
C GLY A 78 -10.05 6.45 -7.84
N ASP A 79 -10.88 6.90 -8.79
CA ASP A 79 -12.16 6.27 -9.13
C ASP A 79 -12.03 4.78 -9.46
N ARG A 80 -10.91 4.36 -10.08
CA ARG A 80 -10.66 2.94 -10.41
C ARG A 80 -10.45 2.09 -9.16
N ALA A 81 -9.68 2.60 -8.20
CA ALA A 81 -9.49 1.95 -6.91
C ALA A 81 -10.81 1.89 -6.14
N GLN A 82 -11.54 3.01 -6.11
CA GLN A 82 -12.84 3.12 -5.44
C GLN A 82 -13.84 2.09 -6.00
N ALA A 83 -13.95 1.98 -7.32
CA ALA A 83 -14.83 1.01 -7.97
C ALA A 83 -14.48 -0.45 -7.63
N LEU A 84 -13.18 -0.79 -7.53
CA LEU A 84 -12.74 -2.12 -7.12
C LEU A 84 -13.11 -2.42 -5.66
N ILE A 85 -12.92 -1.45 -4.77
CA ILE A 85 -13.24 -1.58 -3.34
C ILE A 85 -14.76 -1.72 -3.14
N THR A 86 -15.56 -0.88 -3.80
CA THR A 86 -17.04 -0.96 -3.75
C THR A 86 -17.53 -2.30 -4.27
N ARG A 87 -17.01 -2.77 -5.41
CA ARG A 87 -17.39 -4.09 -5.95
C ARG A 87 -17.06 -5.23 -4.98
N ALA A 88 -15.90 -5.18 -4.33
CA ALA A 88 -15.51 -6.19 -3.34
C ALA A 88 -16.41 -6.13 -2.09
N ARG A 89 -16.81 -4.93 -1.67
CA ARG A 89 -17.74 -4.71 -0.56
C ARG A 89 -19.13 -5.27 -0.86
N ASP A 90 -19.68 -4.95 -2.04
CA ASP A 90 -21.03 -5.36 -2.41
C ASP A 90 -21.13 -6.89 -2.59
N ALA A 91 -20.03 -7.56 -2.93
CA ALA A 91 -19.96 -9.03 -2.99
C ALA A 91 -19.97 -9.72 -1.62
N LEU A 92 -19.88 -8.97 -0.52
CA LEU A 92 -19.95 -9.49 0.86
C LEU A 92 -21.34 -9.31 1.49
N LEU A 93 -22.27 -8.71 0.76
CA LEU A 93 -23.69 -8.55 1.13
C LEU A 93 -24.51 -9.67 0.47
#